data_AF-A0A1I7CBQ4-F1
#
_entry.id   AF-A0A1I7CBQ4-F1
#
_cell.length_a   1.000
_cell.length_b   1.000
_cell.length_c   1.000
_cell.angle_alpha   90.00
_cell.angle_beta   90.00
_cell.angle_gamma   90.00
#
_symmetry.space_group_name_H-M   'P 1'
#
loop_
_entity.id
_entity.type
_entity.pdbx_description
1 polymer ?
#
loop_
_entity_poly.entity_id
_entity_poly.type
_entity_poly.pdbx_seq_one_letter_code
_entity_poly.pdbx_strand_id
1 'polypeptide(L)'
;MKKRITLLAIAFNFSALSFHLMGQTTTFDYMNSNVGSQKTISWNTSIYGSGFGHRLISIDPGGATTLNLQARHNSATWKDAIVINSQGYVGFGLNPSTYPFHFKFASANRARFEFITNTIDLVSYAPSTNDYGNSAGVFMSGQDGLIMTGQGNNLRFITNNGSYLERMRILPNGNVGINTKNPAYTLSVNGIIGAQEVNVTTTGWADYVFKPEYHLMPLSELESFIEKNGHLPNVPTEREVIENGVNLAEMNVKLLEKVEELTLYIIRLEKSLKSQKQDISVLKRKLE
;
A
#
# COMPACT_ATOMS: atom_id res chain seq x y z
N MET A 1 25.09 -44.49 107.14
CA MET A 1 23.78 -44.97 106.66
C MET A 1 23.85 -45.21 105.16
N LYS A 2 23.72 -46.47 104.73
CA LYS A 2 23.59 -46.89 103.32
C LYS A 2 22.18 -46.54 102.81
N LYS A 3 22.06 -45.97 101.61
CA LYS A 3 20.90 -46.20 100.72
C LYS A 3 21.39 -46.36 99.27
N ARG A 4 20.82 -47.39 98.63
CA ARG A 4 21.15 -48.05 97.35
C ARG A 4 20.99 -47.11 96.14
N ILE A 5 21.96 -47.02 95.22
CA ILE A 5 22.15 -47.80 93.96
C ILE A 5 20.89 -47.95 93.11
N THR A 6 20.90 -47.25 91.96
CA THR A 6 20.50 -47.81 90.66
C THR A 6 21.42 -47.21 89.58
N LEU A 7 22.27 -48.05 88.98
CA LEU A 7 23.07 -47.74 87.80
C LEU A 7 22.15 -47.72 86.57
N LEU A 8 22.24 -46.69 85.74
CA LEU A 8 21.72 -46.74 84.37
C LEU A 8 22.88 -46.48 83.41
N ALA A 9 23.34 -47.54 82.76
CA ALA A 9 24.33 -47.51 81.71
C ALA A 9 23.69 -46.90 80.45
N ILE A 10 24.17 -45.74 80.01
CA ILE A 10 23.84 -45.20 78.69
C ILE A 10 25.09 -45.39 77.83
N ALA A 11 24.95 -46.26 76.84
CA ALA A 11 25.98 -46.60 75.87
C ALA A 11 26.35 -45.37 75.04
N PHE A 12 27.66 -45.08 74.97
CA PHE A 12 28.24 -44.21 73.97
C PHE A 12 28.15 -44.91 72.60
N ASN A 13 27.22 -44.47 71.76
CA ASN A 13 27.28 -44.73 70.31
C ASN A 13 27.80 -43.45 69.64
N PHE A 14 29.10 -43.46 69.32
CA PHE A 14 29.68 -42.57 68.32
C PHE A 14 29.18 -43.04 66.95
N SER A 15 28.02 -42.54 66.51
CA SER A 15 27.67 -42.58 65.08
C SER A 15 28.25 -41.32 64.43
N ALA A 16 28.98 -41.53 63.34
CA ALA A 16 29.67 -40.50 62.58
C ALA A 16 28.74 -39.31 62.29
N LEU A 17 29.11 -38.15 62.84
CA LEU A 17 28.51 -36.87 62.50
C LEU A 17 29.00 -36.51 61.10
N SER A 18 28.28 -37.00 60.08
CA SER A 18 28.49 -36.56 58.70
C SER A 18 28.08 -35.10 58.60
N PHE A 19 29.05 -34.19 58.68
CA PHE A 19 28.89 -32.83 58.22
C PHE A 19 28.63 -32.86 56.71
N HIS A 20 27.36 -32.84 56.32
CA HIS A 20 27.02 -32.39 54.98
C HIS A 20 27.09 -30.87 55.00
N LEU A 21 28.27 -30.36 54.67
CA LEU A 21 28.48 -28.99 54.25
C LEU A 21 27.73 -28.84 52.91
N MET A 22 26.42 -28.58 52.95
CA MET A 22 25.73 -28.11 51.75
C MET A 22 26.17 -26.68 51.54
N GLY A 23 27.16 -26.52 50.67
CA GLY A 23 27.61 -25.24 50.19
C GLY A 23 26.41 -24.40 49.77
N GLN A 24 26.45 -23.11 50.09
CA GLN A 24 25.61 -22.15 49.39
C GLN A 24 25.91 -22.28 47.88
N THR A 25 25.02 -22.94 47.15
CA THR A 25 24.87 -22.64 45.73
C THR A 25 24.13 -21.31 45.68
N THR A 26 24.87 -20.22 45.46
CA THR A 26 24.31 -18.87 45.25
C THR A 26 23.65 -18.70 43.89
N THR A 27 23.27 -19.79 43.23
CA THR A 27 22.37 -19.77 42.07
C THR A 27 20.94 -19.96 42.54
N PHE A 28 20.11 -18.95 42.27
CA PHE A 28 18.67 -18.90 42.51
C PHE A 28 17.93 -19.84 41.53
N ASP A 29 18.37 -21.11 41.37
CA ASP A 29 18.15 -21.83 40.10
C ASP A 29 16.99 -22.81 40.04
N TYR A 30 16.23 -23.05 41.12
CA TYR A 30 15.04 -23.90 41.01
C TYR A 30 13.88 -23.41 41.87
N MET A 31 12.87 -22.80 41.22
CA MET A 31 11.53 -22.71 41.79
C MET A 31 10.76 -24.02 41.55
N ASN A 32 11.04 -25.06 42.33
CA ASN A 32 10.25 -26.29 42.28
C ASN A 32 8.89 -26.10 42.97
N SER A 33 7.81 -26.60 42.35
CA SER A 33 6.44 -26.52 42.88
C SER A 33 5.80 -27.89 43.04
N ASN A 34 4.90 -28.02 44.00
CA ASN A 34 4.00 -29.17 44.08
C ASN A 34 2.94 -29.04 42.98
N VAL A 35 2.49 -30.18 42.44
CA VAL A 35 1.39 -30.26 41.47
C VAL A 35 0.20 -29.43 41.98
N GLY A 36 -0.29 -28.49 41.16
CA GLY A 36 -1.41 -27.61 41.49
C GLY A 36 -1.07 -26.29 42.19
N SER A 37 0.21 -26.01 42.50
CA SER A 37 0.62 -24.72 43.09
C SER A 37 1.21 -23.74 42.07
N GLN A 38 0.55 -22.59 41.86
CA GLN A 38 1.09 -21.49 41.05
C GLN A 38 2.33 -20.90 41.74
N LYS A 39 3.47 -20.86 41.04
CA LYS A 39 4.69 -20.19 41.53
C LYS A 39 4.76 -18.79 40.98
N THR A 40 5.13 -17.86 41.85
CA THR A 40 5.19 -16.44 41.54
C THR A 40 6.49 -15.85 42.05
N ILE A 41 7.26 -15.18 41.18
CA ILE A 41 8.28 -14.23 41.60
C ILE A 41 7.62 -12.86 41.60
N SER A 42 7.49 -12.23 42.77
CA SER A 42 6.84 -10.91 42.92
C SER A 42 7.84 -9.87 43.39
N TRP A 43 7.85 -8.73 42.72
CA TRP A 43 8.54 -7.53 43.18
C TRP A 43 7.50 -6.47 43.51
N ASN A 44 7.45 -6.07 44.78
CA ASN A 44 6.64 -4.92 45.21
C ASN A 44 7.52 -3.67 45.11
N THR A 45 7.06 -2.68 44.35
CA THR A 45 7.91 -1.54 43.96
C THR A 45 7.54 -0.22 44.64
N SER A 46 6.56 -0.21 45.55
CA SER A 46 5.98 1.02 46.09
C SER A 46 5.89 1.01 47.62
N ILE A 47 6.24 2.16 48.21
CA ILE A 47 6.01 2.46 49.64
C ILE A 47 4.55 2.86 49.93
N TYR A 48 3.73 3.08 48.90
CA TYR A 48 2.33 3.53 49.01
C TYR A 48 1.32 2.41 49.31
N GLY A 49 1.77 1.28 49.88
CA GLY A 49 0.91 0.16 50.28
C GLY A 49 0.71 -0.93 49.22
N SER A 50 -0.26 -1.83 49.47
CA SER A 50 -0.54 -2.97 48.59
C SER A 50 -1.23 -2.54 47.30
N GLY A 51 -0.81 -3.08 46.14
CA GLY A 51 -1.47 -2.82 44.86
C GLY A 51 -0.55 -2.29 43.75
N PHE A 52 0.76 -2.29 44.00
CA PHE A 52 1.80 -1.94 43.04
C PHE A 52 2.76 -3.11 42.89
N GLY A 53 3.25 -3.33 41.67
CA GLY A 53 4.35 -4.25 41.44
C GLY A 53 4.24 -5.03 40.15
N HIS A 54 5.24 -5.88 39.96
CA HIS A 54 5.36 -6.81 38.85
C HIS A 54 5.47 -8.23 39.39
N ARG A 55 4.98 -9.20 38.63
CA ARG A 55 5.24 -10.60 38.93
C ARG A 55 5.37 -11.45 37.68
N LEU A 56 6.22 -12.47 37.79
CA LEU A 56 6.27 -13.61 36.88
C LEU A 56 5.46 -14.73 37.49
N ILE A 57 4.46 -15.24 36.78
CA ILE A 57 3.64 -16.35 37.25
C ILE A 57 3.52 -17.44 36.20
N SER A 58 3.72 -18.69 36.63
CA SER A 58 3.39 -19.87 35.83
C SER A 58 1.98 -20.35 36.19
N ILE A 59 1.10 -20.47 35.20
CA ILE A 59 -0.29 -20.89 35.37
C ILE A 59 -0.54 -22.10 34.48
N ASP A 60 -1.22 -23.12 35.00
CA ASP A 60 -1.70 -24.25 34.20
C ASP A 60 -3.23 -24.37 34.31
N PRO A 61 -3.99 -23.80 33.34
CA PRO A 61 -5.43 -23.90 33.30
C PRO A 61 -5.95 -25.22 32.67
N GLY A 62 -5.06 -26.18 32.34
CA GLY A 62 -5.41 -27.50 31.80
C GLY A 62 -5.42 -27.62 30.27
N GLY A 63 -5.33 -26.50 29.53
CA GLY A 63 -5.22 -26.50 28.06
C GLY A 63 -3.82 -26.20 27.52
N ALA A 64 -3.10 -25.27 28.16
CA ALA A 64 -1.70 -24.95 27.88
C ALA A 64 -1.12 -24.22 29.09
N THR A 65 0.04 -24.66 29.58
CA THR A 65 0.79 -23.92 30.62
C THR A 65 1.20 -22.55 30.09
N THR A 66 1.04 -21.49 30.88
CA THR A 66 1.43 -20.13 30.52
C THR A 66 2.44 -19.55 31.52
N LEU A 67 3.42 -18.80 31.01
CA LEU A 67 4.30 -17.91 31.75
C LEU A 67 3.83 -16.48 31.51
N ASN A 68 3.32 -15.84 32.55
CA ASN A 68 2.76 -14.49 32.45
C ASN A 68 3.65 -13.50 33.19
N LEU A 69 4.04 -12.43 32.50
CA LEU A 69 4.49 -11.19 33.12
C LEU A 69 3.24 -10.36 33.44
N GLN A 70 2.96 -10.19 34.73
CA GLN A 70 1.83 -9.44 35.22
C GLN A 70 2.28 -8.15 35.89
N ALA A 71 1.46 -7.11 35.76
CA ALA A 71 1.66 -5.83 36.43
C ALA A 71 0.36 -5.37 37.09
N ARG A 72 0.51 -4.52 38.10
CA ARG A 72 -0.60 -3.79 38.72
C ARG A 72 -0.13 -2.43 39.19
N HIS A 73 -1.01 -1.44 39.10
CA HIS A 73 -0.79 -0.10 39.61
C HIS A 73 -2.06 0.37 40.31
N ASN A 74 -1.96 0.72 41.59
CA ASN A 74 -3.08 1.14 42.43
C ASN A 74 -4.31 0.22 42.31
N SER A 75 -4.09 -1.11 42.27
CA SER A 75 -5.16 -2.10 42.08
C SER A 75 -4.83 -3.41 42.80
N ALA A 76 -5.85 -4.08 43.33
CA ALA A 76 -5.70 -5.44 43.83
C ALA A 76 -5.54 -6.48 42.70
N THR A 77 -5.99 -6.15 41.48
CA THR A 77 -6.04 -7.05 40.33
C THR A 77 -4.75 -6.98 39.52
N TRP A 78 -4.13 -8.15 39.33
CA TRP A 78 -3.00 -8.31 38.41
C TRP A 78 -3.51 -8.43 36.97
N LYS A 79 -2.87 -7.71 36.05
CA LYS A 79 -3.18 -7.78 34.62
C LYS A 79 -2.00 -8.41 33.87
N ASP A 80 -2.31 -9.29 32.93
CA ASP A 80 -1.35 -9.88 32.01
C ASP A 80 -0.79 -8.81 31.06
N ALA A 81 0.51 -8.58 31.12
CA ALA A 81 1.22 -7.69 30.20
C ALA A 81 1.83 -8.49 29.05
N ILE A 82 2.49 -9.62 29.37
CA ILE A 82 3.02 -10.58 28.38
C ILE A 82 2.63 -11.98 28.83
N VAL A 83 2.15 -12.81 27.91
CA VAL A 83 1.78 -14.20 28.15
C VAL A 83 2.47 -15.08 27.12
N ILE A 84 3.30 -16.00 27.58
CA ILE A 84 3.95 -17.02 26.76
C ILE A 84 3.30 -18.36 27.10
N ASN A 85 2.71 -19.06 26.15
CA ASN A 85 2.17 -20.40 26.41
C ASN A 85 3.14 -21.52 25.99
N SER A 86 2.90 -22.72 26.50
CA SER A 86 3.66 -23.95 26.22
C SER A 86 3.59 -24.42 24.75
N GLN A 87 2.72 -23.83 23.94
CA GLN A 87 2.64 -24.07 22.49
C GLN A 87 3.52 -23.09 21.70
N GLY A 88 4.22 -22.17 22.37
CA GLY A 88 5.12 -21.20 21.76
C GLY A 88 4.46 -19.87 21.37
N TYR A 89 3.23 -19.61 21.83
CA TYR A 89 2.51 -18.38 21.51
C TYR A 89 2.84 -17.26 22.50
N VAL A 90 3.19 -16.08 22.00
CA VAL A 90 3.49 -14.88 22.78
C VAL A 90 2.41 -13.82 22.54
N GLY A 91 1.69 -13.46 23.60
CA GLY A 91 0.69 -12.39 23.58
C GLY A 91 1.11 -11.21 24.44
N PHE A 92 0.77 -10.00 23.98
CA PHE A 92 0.86 -8.77 24.76
C PHE A 92 -0.56 -8.30 25.08
N GLY A 93 -0.90 -8.26 26.37
CA GLY A 93 -2.21 -7.79 26.86
C GLY A 93 -3.40 -8.75 26.75
N LEU A 94 -3.19 -10.07 26.53
CA LEU A 94 -4.25 -11.07 26.43
C LEU A 94 -3.97 -12.41 27.11
N ASN A 95 -5.06 -13.08 27.51
CA ASN A 95 -5.12 -14.51 27.77
C ASN A 95 -6.51 -15.05 27.31
N PRO A 96 -6.60 -16.08 26.45
CA PRO A 96 -5.50 -16.83 25.81
C PRO A 96 -5.00 -16.19 24.50
N SER A 97 -3.72 -16.38 24.18
CA SER A 97 -3.12 -16.03 22.88
C SER A 97 -3.46 -17.08 21.82
N THR A 98 -4.16 -16.70 20.75
CA THR A 98 -4.55 -17.60 19.64
C THR A 98 -3.58 -17.60 18.45
N TYR A 99 -2.57 -16.72 18.44
CA TYR A 99 -1.54 -16.64 17.40
C TYR A 99 -0.13 -16.63 18.01
N PRO A 100 0.92 -17.05 17.27
CA PRO A 100 2.29 -17.11 17.77
C PRO A 100 2.85 -15.78 18.28
N PHE A 101 2.37 -14.65 17.74
CA PHE A 101 2.70 -13.29 18.17
C PHE A 101 1.47 -12.39 18.03
N HIS A 102 0.95 -11.83 19.14
CA HIS A 102 -0.34 -11.10 19.15
C HIS A 102 -0.31 -9.86 20.06
N PHE A 103 -0.75 -8.71 19.54
CA PHE A 103 -1.12 -7.52 20.32
C PHE A 103 -2.64 -7.31 20.29
N LYS A 104 -3.30 -7.19 21.44
CA LYS A 104 -4.68 -6.67 21.51
C LYS A 104 -4.80 -5.69 22.66
N PHE A 105 -5.26 -4.49 22.32
CA PHE A 105 -5.58 -3.45 23.30
C PHE A 105 -7.09 -3.43 23.54
N ALA A 106 -7.49 -3.01 24.74
CA ALA A 106 -8.88 -2.97 25.16
C ALA A 106 -9.64 -1.82 24.47
N SER A 107 -10.77 -2.18 23.84
CA SER A 107 -11.79 -1.33 23.22
C SER A 107 -11.29 -0.24 22.25
N ALA A 108 -11.49 -0.51 20.95
CA ALA A 108 -11.11 0.25 19.74
C ALA A 108 -9.72 -0.08 19.17
N ASN A 109 -9.73 -1.18 18.39
CA ASN A 109 -8.80 -1.61 17.35
C ASN A 109 -7.66 -0.64 17.00
N ARG A 110 -6.40 -1.01 17.31
CA ARG A 110 -5.16 -0.70 16.56
C ARG A 110 -3.96 -1.40 17.19
N ALA A 111 -3.12 -2.06 16.39
CA ALA A 111 -1.81 -2.54 16.79
C ALA A 111 -0.77 -1.53 16.31
N ARG A 112 -0.36 -0.61 17.21
CA ARG A 112 0.55 0.49 16.90
C ARG A 112 2.02 0.06 16.97
N PHE A 113 2.76 0.22 15.89
CA PHE A 113 4.23 0.25 15.89
C PHE A 113 4.69 1.71 15.86
N GLU A 114 5.17 2.23 17.00
CA GLU A 114 5.57 3.63 17.19
C GLU A 114 7.10 3.77 17.13
N PHE A 115 7.60 4.55 16.17
CA PHE A 115 8.96 5.10 16.18
C PHE A 115 8.87 6.57 16.61
N ILE A 116 9.90 7.09 17.27
CA ILE A 116 9.92 8.34 18.06
C ILE A 116 9.28 9.58 17.39
N THR A 117 9.10 9.60 16.07
CA THR A 117 8.43 10.71 15.38
C THR A 117 7.30 10.32 14.43
N ASN A 118 6.93 9.05 14.21
CA ASN A 118 5.81 8.63 13.32
C ASN A 118 5.36 7.16 13.55
N THR A 119 4.07 6.85 13.32
CA THR A 119 3.48 5.49 13.40
C THR A 119 2.97 5.00 12.04
N ILE A 120 3.20 3.73 11.68
CA ILE A 120 2.56 3.03 10.53
C ILE A 120 1.99 1.70 11.03
N ASP A 121 0.67 1.53 10.90
CA ASP A 121 -0.01 0.26 11.17
C ASP A 121 0.00 -0.60 9.89
N LEU A 122 0.51 -1.85 9.97
CA LEU A 122 0.54 -2.76 8.82
C LEU A 122 -0.24 -4.07 9.12
N VAL A 123 -1.31 -4.24 8.34
CA VAL A 123 -2.19 -5.42 8.14
C VAL A 123 -3.25 -5.68 9.23
N SER A 124 -4.47 -5.18 8.99
CA SER A 124 -5.70 -5.63 9.67
C SER A 124 -6.41 -6.67 8.81
N TYR A 125 -6.59 -7.90 9.32
CA TYR A 125 -7.45 -8.92 8.75
C TYR A 125 -8.80 -8.86 9.44
N ALA A 126 -9.85 -8.45 8.74
CA ALA A 126 -11.22 -8.52 9.24
C ALA A 126 -12.01 -9.53 8.40
N PRO A 127 -12.45 -10.67 8.96
CA PRO A 127 -13.43 -11.52 8.30
C PRO A 127 -14.78 -10.79 8.38
N SER A 128 -15.14 -10.05 7.33
CA SER A 128 -16.49 -9.49 7.19
C SER A 128 -17.09 -9.86 5.84
N THR A 129 -18.41 -9.92 5.80
CA THR A 129 -19.27 -10.23 4.64
C THR A 129 -19.32 -9.10 3.59
N ASN A 130 -18.36 -8.19 3.61
CA ASN A 130 -18.29 -7.04 2.71
C ASN A 130 -17.21 -7.34 1.66
N ASP A 131 -17.13 -6.56 0.58
CA ASP A 131 -16.18 -6.74 -0.55
C ASP A 131 -14.67 -6.81 -0.15
N TYR A 132 -14.35 -6.65 1.13
CA TYR A 132 -13.01 -6.67 1.71
C TYR A 132 -12.63 -7.99 2.41
N GLY A 133 -13.49 -9.02 2.38
CA GLY A 133 -13.34 -10.27 3.17
C GLY A 133 -12.06 -11.08 2.94
N ASN A 134 -11.21 -10.72 1.96
CA ASN A 134 -9.91 -11.35 1.68
C ASN A 134 -8.79 -10.31 1.39
N SER A 135 -8.95 -9.06 1.81
CA SER A 135 -8.02 -7.97 1.48
C SER A 135 -7.10 -7.64 2.65
N ALA A 136 -5.78 -7.68 2.40
CA ALA A 136 -4.78 -7.08 3.29
C ALA A 136 -4.48 -5.65 2.79
N GLY A 137 -4.53 -4.66 3.69
CA GLY A 137 -4.33 -3.26 3.33
C GLY A 137 -3.69 -2.43 4.44
N VAL A 138 -3.23 -1.23 4.07
CA VAL A 138 -2.77 -0.19 5.00
C VAL A 138 -3.96 0.74 5.25
N PHE A 139 -4.49 0.75 6.47
CA PHE A 139 -5.62 1.60 6.84
C PHE A 139 -5.12 2.85 7.54
N MET A 140 -5.42 4.02 6.97
CA MET A 140 -5.03 5.33 7.50
C MET A 140 -6.29 6.18 7.68
N SER A 141 -6.44 6.84 8.82
CA SER A 141 -7.61 7.69 9.10
C SER A 141 -7.19 9.04 9.65
N GLY A 142 -7.73 10.13 9.08
CA GLY A 142 -7.57 11.49 9.60
C GLY A 142 -6.27 12.20 9.20
N GLN A 143 -5.39 11.58 8.41
CA GLN A 143 -4.12 12.13 7.91
C GLN A 143 -3.79 11.55 6.52
N ASP A 144 -2.89 12.20 5.79
CA ASP A 144 -2.40 11.71 4.49
C ASP A 144 -1.59 10.43 4.62
N GLY A 145 -1.76 9.54 3.64
CA GLY A 145 -1.01 8.29 3.54
C GLY A 145 0.30 8.43 2.79
N LEU A 146 1.39 7.96 3.39
CA LEU A 146 2.72 8.07 2.79
C LEU A 146 3.28 6.69 2.46
N ILE A 147 3.42 6.42 1.15
CA ILE A 147 4.17 5.29 0.62
C ILE A 147 5.36 5.88 -0.13
N MET A 148 6.57 5.63 0.36
CA MET A 148 7.80 6.20 -0.18
C MET A 148 8.83 5.12 -0.49
N THR A 149 9.82 5.49 -1.29
CA THR A 149 11.00 4.66 -1.56
C THR A 149 12.26 5.40 -1.12
N GLY A 150 13.36 4.68 -0.95
CA GLY A 150 14.67 5.31 -0.77
C GLY A 150 15.15 5.97 -2.07
N GLN A 151 16.08 6.92 -1.95
CA GLN A 151 16.67 7.63 -3.09
C GLN A 151 17.12 6.66 -4.20
N GLY A 152 16.76 6.97 -5.45
CA GLY A 152 17.14 6.18 -6.62
C GLY A 152 16.34 4.89 -6.83
N ASN A 153 15.32 4.60 -6.01
CA ASN A 153 14.51 3.40 -6.13
C ASN A 153 13.14 3.67 -6.79
N ASN A 154 12.61 2.65 -7.44
CA ASN A 154 11.27 2.70 -8.04
C ASN A 154 10.22 2.26 -7.00
N LEU A 155 9.05 2.89 -7.01
CA LEU A 155 7.86 2.32 -6.36
C LEU A 155 7.22 1.32 -7.33
N ARG A 156 6.98 0.08 -6.90
CA ARG A 156 6.45 -0.98 -7.77
C ARG A 156 5.21 -1.63 -7.18
N PHE A 157 4.21 -1.84 -8.01
CA PHE A 157 2.99 -2.58 -7.69
C PHE A 157 3.03 -3.92 -8.42
N ILE A 158 2.99 -5.00 -7.66
CA ILE A 158 3.14 -6.37 -8.15
C ILE A 158 1.88 -7.16 -7.80
N THR A 159 1.34 -7.90 -8.76
CA THR A 159 0.24 -8.86 -8.54
C THR A 159 0.75 -10.29 -8.70
N ASN A 160 0.14 -11.24 -8.00
CA ASN A 160 0.41 -12.67 -8.20
C ASN A 160 -0.83 -13.35 -8.81
N ASN A 161 -0.67 -13.92 -10.00
CA ASN A 161 -1.68 -14.78 -10.63
C ASN A 161 -1.03 -16.10 -11.09
N GLY A 162 -0.36 -16.79 -10.17
CA GLY A 162 0.52 -17.95 -10.45
C GLY A 162 1.98 -17.58 -10.71
N SER A 163 2.27 -16.29 -10.87
CA SER A 163 3.61 -15.70 -10.92
C SER A 163 3.55 -14.23 -10.51
N TYR A 164 4.64 -13.71 -9.92
CA TYR A 164 4.75 -12.31 -9.52
C TYR A 164 5.04 -11.43 -10.73
N LEU A 165 4.08 -10.59 -11.09
CA LEU A 165 4.15 -9.67 -12.23
C LEU A 165 4.01 -8.22 -11.77
N GLU A 166 4.98 -7.39 -12.15
CA GLU A 166 4.91 -5.94 -11.99
C GLU A 166 3.86 -5.36 -12.95
N ARG A 167 2.88 -4.63 -12.40
CA ARG A 167 1.76 -4.04 -13.14
C ARG A 167 1.91 -2.54 -13.32
N MET A 168 2.43 -1.88 -12.29
CA MET A 168 2.66 -0.44 -12.30
C MET A 168 3.98 -0.13 -11.60
N ARG A 169 4.66 0.91 -12.10
CA ARG A 169 5.83 1.48 -11.45
C ARG A 169 5.82 2.99 -11.46
N ILE A 170 6.51 3.59 -10.49
CA ILE A 170 6.88 5.00 -10.49
C ILE A 170 8.40 5.06 -10.37
N LEU A 171 9.06 5.69 -11.35
CA LEU A 171 10.51 5.89 -11.36
C LEU A 171 10.92 7.04 -10.40
N PRO A 172 12.20 7.13 -9.98
CA PRO A 172 12.71 8.23 -9.16
C PRO A 172 12.50 9.62 -9.77
N ASN A 173 12.40 9.71 -11.09
CA ASN A 173 12.15 10.96 -11.81
C ASN A 173 10.65 11.31 -11.91
N GLY A 174 9.76 10.51 -11.32
CA GLY A 174 8.32 10.72 -11.30
C GLY A 174 7.55 10.06 -12.45
N ASN A 175 8.22 9.48 -13.44
CA ASN A 175 7.53 8.82 -14.56
C ASN A 175 6.79 7.56 -14.09
N VAL A 176 5.52 7.46 -14.47
CA VAL A 176 4.64 6.33 -14.18
C VAL A 176 4.57 5.39 -15.37
N GLY A 177 4.83 4.11 -15.15
CA GLY A 177 4.68 3.05 -16.14
C GLY A 177 3.56 2.09 -15.76
N ILE A 178 2.64 1.81 -16.70
CA ILE A 178 1.64 0.73 -16.58
C ILE A 178 1.95 -0.33 -17.65
N ASN A 179 2.18 -1.57 -17.21
CA ASN A 179 2.64 -2.69 -18.06
C ASN A 179 3.94 -2.42 -18.84
N THR A 180 4.75 -1.44 -18.41
CA THR A 180 6.07 -1.14 -18.98
C THR A 180 7.08 -0.87 -17.87
N LYS A 181 8.33 -1.31 -18.08
CA LYS A 181 9.44 -1.05 -17.16
C LYS A 181 10.19 0.24 -17.47
N ASN A 182 10.01 0.79 -18.67
CA ASN A 182 10.77 1.93 -19.19
C ASN A 182 9.81 3.05 -19.61
N PRO A 183 9.13 3.72 -18.67
CA PRO A 183 8.25 4.82 -19.02
C PRO A 183 9.06 6.02 -19.55
N ALA A 184 8.83 6.35 -20.82
CA ALA A 184 9.48 7.47 -21.53
C ALA A 184 8.80 8.82 -21.24
N TYR A 185 7.51 8.79 -20.89
CA TYR A 185 6.69 9.96 -20.56
C TYR A 185 6.23 9.92 -19.09
N THR A 186 5.72 11.05 -18.58
CA THR A 186 5.13 11.15 -17.23
C THR A 186 4.13 10.04 -16.95
N LEU A 187 3.34 9.65 -17.95
CA LEU A 187 2.53 8.43 -17.94
C LEU A 187 2.81 7.64 -19.23
N SER A 188 3.35 6.43 -19.10
CA SER A 188 3.52 5.49 -20.21
C SER A 188 2.70 4.24 -19.97
N VAL A 189 1.82 3.90 -20.91
CA VAL A 189 0.95 2.72 -20.84
C VAL A 189 1.27 1.80 -22.01
N ASN A 190 1.68 0.57 -21.71
CA ASN A 190 1.79 -0.48 -22.72
C ASN A 190 0.49 -1.29 -22.75
N GLY A 191 -0.48 -0.78 -23.52
CA GLY A 191 -1.82 -1.35 -23.62
C GLY A 191 -2.87 -0.31 -24.01
N ILE A 192 -4.13 -0.72 -23.95
CA ILE A 192 -5.28 0.13 -24.29
C ILE A 192 -5.71 0.93 -23.05
N ILE A 193 -5.97 2.22 -23.23
CA ILE A 193 -6.58 3.09 -22.22
C ILE A 193 -8.07 3.22 -22.55
N GLY A 194 -8.93 2.72 -21.65
CA GLY A 194 -10.36 2.99 -21.70
C GLY A 194 -10.69 4.27 -20.93
N ALA A 195 -11.36 5.23 -21.57
CA ALA A 195 -11.79 6.47 -20.95
C ALA A 195 -13.20 6.85 -21.46
N GLN A 196 -14.02 7.44 -20.59
CA GLN A 196 -15.29 8.03 -20.99
C GLN A 196 -15.09 9.39 -21.68
N GLU A 197 -14.11 10.16 -21.20
CA GLU A 197 -13.76 11.48 -21.72
C GLU A 197 -12.25 11.72 -21.57
N VAL A 198 -11.66 12.43 -22.52
CA VAL A 198 -10.27 12.90 -22.46
C VAL A 198 -10.27 14.40 -22.78
N ASN A 199 -10.03 15.22 -21.77
CA ASN A 199 -9.87 16.67 -21.95
C ASN A 199 -8.39 16.98 -22.25
N VAL A 200 -8.10 17.37 -23.48
CA VAL A 200 -6.75 17.74 -23.93
C VAL A 200 -6.68 19.25 -24.12
N THR A 201 -5.81 19.92 -23.36
CA THR A 201 -5.58 21.35 -23.51
C THR A 201 -4.47 21.61 -24.53
N THR A 202 -4.74 22.53 -25.47
CA THR A 202 -3.78 22.99 -26.48
C THR A 202 -3.78 24.51 -26.54
N THR A 203 -2.66 25.12 -26.91
CA THR A 203 -2.48 26.59 -26.93
C THR A 203 -2.93 27.26 -28.23
N GLY A 204 -3.42 26.50 -29.22
CA GLY A 204 -3.84 27.04 -30.51
C GLY A 204 -4.97 26.24 -31.15
N TRP A 205 -5.89 26.96 -31.80
CA TRP A 205 -7.05 26.40 -32.51
C TRP A 205 -7.04 26.85 -33.97
N ALA A 206 -7.68 26.07 -34.85
CA ALA A 206 -7.53 26.23 -36.31
C ALA A 206 -8.28 27.43 -36.93
N ASP A 207 -8.96 28.27 -36.14
CA ASP A 207 -9.78 29.41 -36.60
C ASP A 207 -9.07 30.43 -37.52
N TYR A 208 -7.74 30.34 -37.64
CA TYR A 208 -6.97 31.20 -38.52
C TYR A 208 -7.27 30.95 -40.01
N VAL A 209 -7.85 29.81 -40.41
CA VAL A 209 -8.17 29.50 -41.82
C VAL A 209 -9.20 30.48 -42.40
N PHE A 210 -10.08 31.04 -41.57
CA PHE A 210 -11.08 32.02 -42.00
C PHE A 210 -10.58 33.47 -42.04
N LYS A 211 -9.33 33.73 -41.65
CA LYS A 211 -8.78 35.09 -41.65
C LYS A 211 -8.46 35.55 -43.09
N PRO A 212 -8.62 36.85 -43.41
CA PRO A 212 -8.33 37.38 -44.76
C PRO A 212 -6.92 37.11 -45.26
N GLU A 213 -5.96 37.00 -44.35
CA GLU A 213 -4.54 36.76 -44.65
C GLU A 213 -4.25 35.28 -44.95
N TYR A 214 -5.20 34.38 -44.71
CA TYR A 214 -5.01 32.95 -44.93
C TYR A 214 -5.01 32.63 -46.43
N HIS A 215 -3.88 32.06 -46.90
CA HIS A 215 -3.71 31.68 -48.29
C HIS A 215 -4.23 30.25 -48.53
N LEU A 216 -5.51 30.15 -48.94
CA LEU A 216 -6.08 28.87 -49.35
C LEU A 216 -5.47 28.41 -50.69
N MET A 217 -4.76 27.29 -50.66
CA MET A 217 -4.13 26.65 -51.81
C MET A 217 -5.15 26.48 -52.97
N PRO A 218 -4.80 26.77 -54.23
CA PRO A 218 -5.66 26.44 -55.37
C PRO A 218 -5.84 24.92 -55.52
N LEU A 219 -7.03 24.46 -55.92
CA LEU A 219 -7.31 23.02 -56.06
C LEU A 219 -6.37 22.31 -57.05
N SER A 220 -5.91 22.99 -58.10
CA SER A 220 -4.93 22.45 -59.06
C SER A 220 -3.55 22.21 -58.43
N GLU A 221 -3.13 23.09 -57.52
CA GLU A 221 -1.88 22.93 -56.78
C GLU A 221 -2.01 21.86 -55.71
N LEU A 222 -3.17 21.79 -55.04
CA LEU A 222 -3.48 20.74 -54.07
C LEU A 222 -3.50 19.35 -54.73
N GLU A 223 -4.10 19.21 -55.91
CA GLU A 223 -4.08 17.98 -56.70
C GLU A 223 -2.65 17.56 -57.03
N SER A 224 -1.84 18.49 -57.56
CA SER A 224 -0.43 18.24 -57.85
C SER A 224 0.37 17.83 -56.61
N PHE A 225 0.06 18.43 -55.44
CA PHE A 225 0.67 18.07 -54.17
C PHE A 225 0.31 16.64 -53.75
N ILE A 226 -0.96 16.27 -53.86
CA ILE A 226 -1.45 14.94 -53.48
C ILE A 226 -0.87 13.87 -54.42
N GLU A 227 -0.83 14.12 -55.74
CA GLU A 227 -0.21 13.20 -56.70
C GLU A 227 1.27 12.95 -56.42
N LYS A 228 1.99 14.01 -56.00
CA LYS A 228 3.42 13.94 -55.71
C LYS A 228 3.73 13.29 -54.36
N ASN A 229 2.96 13.61 -53.32
CA ASN A 229 3.31 13.27 -51.94
C ASN A 229 2.43 12.16 -51.34
N GLY A 230 1.24 11.90 -51.88
CA GLY A 230 0.32 10.86 -51.41
C GLY A 230 -0.43 11.20 -50.12
N HIS A 231 -0.36 12.45 -49.63
CA HIS A 231 -1.07 12.92 -48.44
C HIS A 231 -1.43 14.42 -48.57
N LEU A 232 -2.27 14.91 -47.65
CA LEU A 232 -2.64 16.32 -47.60
C LEU A 232 -1.51 17.19 -47.02
N PRO A 233 -1.42 18.48 -47.42
CA PRO A 233 -0.51 19.44 -46.78
C PRO A 233 -0.76 19.53 -45.27
N ASN A 234 0.33 19.68 -44.50
CA ASN A 234 0.35 19.79 -43.04
C ASN A 234 -0.14 18.55 -42.26
N VAL A 235 -0.57 17.48 -42.93
CA VAL A 235 -0.93 16.20 -42.30
C VAL A 235 0.30 15.29 -42.29
N PRO A 236 0.67 14.68 -41.14
CA PRO A 236 1.83 13.80 -41.07
C PRO A 236 1.64 12.56 -41.96
N THR A 237 2.75 12.07 -42.50
CA THR A 237 2.77 10.84 -43.30
C THR A 237 2.55 9.60 -42.44
N GLU A 238 2.09 8.50 -43.04
CA GLU A 238 1.97 7.21 -42.35
C GLU A 238 3.30 6.79 -41.69
N ARG A 239 4.42 6.99 -42.40
CA ARG A 239 5.75 6.69 -41.88
C ARG A 239 6.07 7.48 -40.61
N GLU A 240 5.80 8.79 -40.61
CA GLU A 240 6.02 9.64 -39.44
C GLU A 240 5.12 9.25 -38.25
N VAL A 241 3.88 8.85 -38.52
CA VAL A 241 2.93 8.38 -37.52
C VAL A 241 3.38 7.06 -36.90
N ILE A 242 3.88 6.12 -37.70
CA ILE A 242 4.40 4.84 -37.22
C ILE A 242 5.67 5.05 -36.37
N GLU A 243 6.55 5.96 -36.79
CA GLU A 243 7.83 6.21 -36.11
C GLU A 243 7.65 6.99 -34.80
N ASN A 244 6.83 8.04 -34.79
CA ASN A 244 6.78 9.02 -33.70
C ASN A 244 5.47 9.03 -32.92
N GLY A 245 4.45 8.30 -33.38
CA GLY A 245 3.09 8.40 -32.88
C GLY A 245 2.40 9.71 -33.31
N VAL A 246 1.22 9.96 -32.73
CA VAL A 246 0.42 11.16 -33.02
C VAL A 246 0.06 11.85 -31.72
N ASN A 247 0.29 13.16 -31.67
CA ASN A 247 -0.26 14.00 -30.62
C ASN A 247 -1.76 14.22 -30.89
N LEU A 248 -2.62 13.74 -30.00
CA LEU A 248 -4.07 13.80 -30.16
C LEU A 248 -4.60 15.24 -30.31
N ALA A 249 -4.04 16.20 -29.57
CA ALA A 249 -4.45 17.60 -29.65
C ALA A 249 -4.06 18.20 -31.01
N GLU A 250 -2.80 18.01 -31.42
CA GLU A 250 -2.28 18.55 -32.67
C GLU A 250 -3.04 17.96 -33.87
N MET A 251 -3.32 16.66 -33.85
CA MET A 251 -4.06 16.02 -34.94
C MET A 251 -5.50 16.52 -35.02
N ASN A 252 -6.17 16.73 -33.89
CA ASN A 252 -7.52 17.33 -33.89
C ASN A 252 -7.51 18.74 -34.46
N VAL A 253 -6.49 19.55 -34.16
CA VAL A 253 -6.33 20.89 -34.74
C VAL A 253 -6.08 20.81 -36.25
N LYS A 254 -5.20 19.91 -36.72
CA LYS A 254 -4.94 19.68 -38.15
C LYS A 254 -6.18 19.20 -38.90
N LEU A 255 -6.96 18.30 -38.30
CA LEU A 255 -8.22 17.82 -38.88
C LEU A 255 -9.23 18.97 -38.99
N LEU A 256 -9.33 19.82 -37.97
CA LEU A 256 -10.20 21.00 -38.04
C LEU A 256 -9.75 21.97 -39.13
N GLU A 257 -8.45 22.27 -39.25
CA GLU A 257 -7.89 23.08 -40.34
C GLU A 257 -8.34 22.55 -41.70
N LYS A 258 -8.26 21.23 -41.94
CA LYS A 258 -8.72 20.64 -43.20
C LYS A 258 -10.24 20.74 -43.38
N VAL A 259 -11.04 20.61 -42.33
CA VAL A 259 -12.50 20.80 -42.39
C VAL A 259 -12.85 22.25 -42.77
N GLU A 260 -12.12 23.23 -42.24
CA GLU A 260 -12.32 24.64 -42.57
C GLU A 260 -11.90 24.97 -44.00
N GLU A 261 -10.75 24.45 -44.47
CA GLU A 261 -10.32 24.55 -45.87
C GLU A 261 -11.36 23.94 -46.83
N LEU A 262 -11.86 22.74 -46.53
CA LEU A 262 -12.92 22.07 -47.30
C LEU A 262 -14.19 22.94 -47.36
N THR A 263 -14.57 23.55 -46.25
CA THR A 263 -15.69 24.48 -46.19
C THR A 263 -15.48 25.67 -47.14
N LEU A 264 -14.27 26.25 -47.18
CA LEU A 264 -13.96 27.35 -48.11
C LEU A 264 -14.01 26.92 -49.58
N TYR A 265 -13.53 25.73 -49.93
CA TYR A 265 -13.65 25.18 -51.29
C TYR A 265 -15.11 24.98 -51.69
N ILE A 266 -15.94 24.44 -50.79
CA ILE A 266 -17.38 24.24 -51.04
C ILE A 266 -18.09 25.58 -51.29
N ILE A 267 -17.80 26.61 -50.48
CA ILE A 267 -18.36 27.95 -50.68
C ILE A 267 -17.95 28.54 -52.04
N ARG A 268 -16.68 28.35 -52.46
CA ARG A 268 -16.21 28.79 -53.79
C ARG A 268 -16.93 28.02 -54.91
N LEU A 269 -17.11 26.72 -54.76
CA LEU A 269 -17.80 25.87 -55.73
C LEU A 269 -19.28 26.26 -55.87
N GLU A 270 -19.99 26.51 -54.77
CA GLU A 270 -21.39 26.98 -54.81
C GLU A 270 -21.52 28.32 -55.55
N LYS A 271 -20.63 29.28 -55.25
CA LYS A 271 -20.58 30.57 -55.96
C LYS A 271 -20.35 30.38 -57.46
N SER A 272 -19.43 29.50 -57.85
CA SER A 272 -19.17 29.19 -59.26
C SER A 272 -20.39 28.56 -59.94
N LEU A 273 -21.05 27.59 -59.30
CA LEU A 273 -22.26 26.96 -59.83
C LEU A 273 -23.40 27.96 -60.02
N LYS A 274 -23.58 28.89 -59.07
CA LYS A 274 -24.58 29.95 -59.19
C LYS A 274 -24.29 30.88 -60.37
N SER A 275 -23.03 31.28 -60.54
CA SER A 275 -22.59 32.07 -61.69
C SER A 275 -22.87 31.34 -63.00
N GLN A 276 -22.44 30.07 -63.12
CA GLN A 276 -22.65 29.26 -64.32
C GLN A 276 -24.14 29.10 -64.64
N LYS A 277 -25.01 28.86 -63.63
CA LYS A 277 -26.46 28.81 -63.82
C LYS A 277 -27.02 30.13 -64.34
N GLN A 278 -26.53 31.25 -63.83
CA GLN A 278 -26.95 32.58 -64.28
C GLN A 278 -26.50 32.81 -65.73
N ASP A 279 -25.27 32.44 -66.09
CA ASP A 279 -24.76 32.54 -67.47
C ASP A 279 -25.58 31.67 -68.43
N ILE A 280 -25.89 30.42 -68.04
CA ILE A 280 -26.76 29.53 -68.81
C ILE A 280 -28.16 30.15 -69.01
N SER A 281 -28.73 30.79 -67.97
CA SER A 281 -30.04 31.45 -68.07
C SER A 281 -30.02 32.66 -69.02
N VAL A 282 -28.91 33.38 -69.10
CA VAL A 282 -28.71 34.50 -70.02
C VAL A 282 -28.52 33.99 -71.45
N LEU A 283 -27.73 32.93 -71.64
CA LEU A 283 -27.50 32.32 -72.95
C LEU A 283 -28.79 31.74 -73.54
N LYS A 284 -29.61 31.05 -72.73
CA LYS A 284 -30.91 30.53 -73.18
C LYS A 284 -31.83 31.62 -73.70
N ARG A 285 -31.91 32.76 -73.01
CA ARG A 285 -32.69 33.93 -73.45
C ARG A 285 -32.17 34.61 -74.73
N LYS A 286 -30.92 34.37 -75.13
CA LYS A 286 -30.35 34.88 -76.39
C LYS A 286 -30.57 33.94 -77.58
N LEU A 287 -30.94 32.69 -77.31
CA LEU A 287 -31.21 31.66 -78.31
C LEU A 287 -32.70 31.57 -78.68
N GLU A 288 -33.57 32.11 -77.84
CA GLU A 288 -35.00 32.39 -78.11
C GLU A 288 -35.16 33.73 -78.84
#